data_AF-A0A6U5M0U0-F1
#
_entry.id   AF-A0A6U5M0U0-F1
#
_cell.length_a   1.000
_cell.length_b   1.000
_cell.length_c   1.000
_cell.angle_alpha   90.00
_cell.angle_beta   90.00
_cell.angle_gamma   90.00
#
_symmetry.space_group_name_H-M   'P 1'
#
loop_
_entity.id
_entity.type
_entity.pdbx_description
1 polymer ?
#
loop_
_entity_poly.entity_id
_entity_poly.type
_entity_poly.pdbx_seq_one_letter_code
_entity_poly.pdbx_strand_id
1 'polypeptide(L)'
;MISSVSRTSMQLCRPLPAFVGRSVRNIGTAAADTGKTGTHLYHSINGLLAIAFPIAVLSDGRSVTGKTAGVFTAGAVSFHSWVGLHYVITDYAPKISKKIAGPARILAAGLSAVTALGLTKMALSDGGFNAQAKALWTKKKEKK
;
A
#
# COMPACT_ATOMS: atom_id res chain seq x y z
N MET A 1 -74.39 16.44 -13.06
CA MET A 1 -73.22 15.79 -12.45
C MET A 1 -72.13 15.71 -13.50
N ILE A 2 -71.00 16.40 -13.24
CA ILE A 2 -69.61 16.06 -13.64
C ILE A 2 -69.30 16.04 -15.16
N SER A 3 -68.29 16.68 -15.74
CA SER A 3 -67.51 17.92 -15.52
C SER A 3 -66.59 18.02 -16.75
N SER A 4 -66.61 19.17 -17.42
CA SER A 4 -65.61 19.59 -18.41
C SER A 4 -64.30 19.94 -17.69
N VAL A 5 -63.17 19.36 -18.10
CA VAL A 5 -61.84 19.96 -17.87
C VAL A 5 -60.96 19.74 -19.11
N SER A 6 -60.52 20.88 -19.60
CA SER A 6 -59.62 21.10 -20.72
C SER A 6 -58.15 20.95 -20.28
N ARG A 7 -57.30 20.63 -21.27
CA ARG A 7 -55.99 21.26 -21.49
C ARG A 7 -54.76 20.63 -20.81
N THR A 8 -53.73 20.40 -21.64
CA THR A 8 -52.36 20.96 -21.55
C THR A 8 -51.22 19.94 -21.59
N SER A 9 -50.61 19.85 -22.77
CA SER A 9 -49.17 19.86 -23.08
C SER A 9 -48.20 18.87 -22.42
N MET A 10 -47.58 18.09 -23.31
CA MET A 10 -46.13 17.86 -23.42
C MET A 10 -45.24 18.51 -22.33
N GLN A 11 -44.59 17.68 -21.52
CA GLN A 11 -43.23 17.94 -21.04
C GLN A 11 -42.45 16.63 -21.10
N LEU A 12 -41.63 16.45 -22.14
CA LEU A 12 -40.18 16.62 -22.04
C LEU A 12 -39.54 15.66 -21.02
N CYS A 13 -39.41 14.40 -21.44
CA CYS A 13 -38.40 13.51 -20.89
C CYS A 13 -37.02 14.08 -21.27
N ARG A 14 -36.50 15.00 -20.45
CA ARG A 14 -35.14 15.53 -20.61
C ARG A 14 -34.15 14.41 -20.27
N PRO A 15 -33.26 13.99 -21.19
CA PRO A 15 -32.15 13.13 -20.80
C PRO A 15 -31.27 13.94 -19.83
N LEU A 16 -31.04 13.36 -18.65
CA LEU A 16 -30.06 13.87 -17.70
C LEU A 16 -28.72 14.04 -18.43
N PRO A 17 -28.00 15.16 -18.23
CA PRO A 17 -26.66 15.28 -18.78
C PRO A 17 -25.84 14.13 -18.20
N ALA A 18 -25.40 13.23 -19.08
CA ALA A 18 -24.37 12.26 -18.78
C ALA A 18 -23.20 13.07 -18.20
N PHE A 19 -23.02 12.96 -16.89
CA PHE A 19 -21.89 13.52 -16.20
C PHE A 19 -20.69 12.71 -16.69
N VAL A 20 -20.15 13.12 -17.84
CA VAL A 20 -18.85 12.66 -18.34
C VAL A 20 -17.87 13.20 -17.32
N GLY A 21 -17.68 12.41 -16.27
CA GLY A 21 -16.62 12.58 -15.29
C GLY A 21 -15.33 12.56 -16.09
N ARG A 22 -14.80 13.76 -16.36
CA ARG A 22 -13.46 13.94 -16.87
C ARG A 22 -12.54 13.24 -15.88
N SER A 23 -12.10 12.03 -16.23
CA SER A 23 -11.03 11.33 -15.54
C SER A 23 -9.79 12.19 -15.67
N VAL A 24 -9.58 13.04 -14.66
CA VAL A 24 -8.33 13.76 -14.47
C VAL A 24 -7.30 12.69 -14.18
N ARG A 25 -6.63 12.23 -15.25
CA ARG A 25 -5.40 11.44 -15.15
C ARG A 25 -4.35 12.33 -14.49
N ASN A 26 -4.32 12.33 -13.17
CA ASN A 26 -3.13 12.73 -12.43
C ASN A 26 -2.11 11.61 -12.63
N ILE A 27 -1.33 11.71 -13.71
CA ILE A 27 -0.08 10.96 -13.88
C ILE A 27 0.92 11.62 -12.93
N GLY A 28 0.70 11.42 -11.62
CA GLY A 28 1.73 11.66 -10.64
C GLY A 28 2.64 10.45 -10.66
N THR A 29 3.91 10.63 -10.97
CA THR A 29 4.97 9.61 -10.80
C THR A 29 5.05 9.06 -9.37
N ALA A 30 4.36 9.70 -8.42
CA ALA A 30 4.17 9.26 -7.05
C ALA A 30 2.86 8.46 -6.80
N ALA A 31 2.10 8.08 -7.82
CA ALA A 31 0.89 7.27 -7.66
C ALA A 31 1.19 5.78 -7.92
N ALA A 32 1.83 5.12 -6.96
CA ALA A 32 2.21 3.70 -7.04
C ALA A 32 1.01 2.74 -7.10
N ASP A 33 -0.18 3.23 -6.74
CA ASP A 33 -1.45 2.53 -6.71
C ASP A 33 -2.22 2.55 -8.05
N THR A 34 -1.68 3.20 -9.09
CA THR A 34 -2.39 3.40 -10.36
C THR A 34 -1.77 2.60 -11.52
N GLY A 35 -2.58 1.79 -12.20
CA GLY A 35 -2.24 1.13 -13.48
C GLY A 35 -2.04 -0.39 -13.39
N LYS A 36 -2.31 -1.10 -14.51
CA LYS A 36 -2.26 -2.58 -14.59
C LYS A 36 -0.90 -3.15 -14.17
N THR A 37 0.19 -2.50 -14.56
CA THR A 37 1.55 -2.93 -14.24
C THR A 37 1.86 -2.81 -12.73
N GLY A 38 1.39 -1.74 -12.08
CA GLY A 38 1.58 -1.54 -10.64
C GLY A 38 0.83 -2.58 -9.81
N THR A 39 -0.41 -2.90 -10.20
CA THR A 39 -1.19 -3.95 -9.55
C THR A 39 -0.57 -5.34 -9.72
N HIS A 40 -0.03 -5.63 -10.91
CA HIS A 40 0.64 -6.92 -11.16
C HIS A 40 1.92 -7.06 -10.31
N LEU A 41 2.71 -6.00 -10.22
CA LEU A 41 3.90 -5.95 -9.36
C LEU A 41 3.54 -6.12 -7.88
N TYR A 42 2.46 -5.45 -7.42
CA TYR A 42 1.98 -5.60 -6.06
C TYR A 42 1.58 -7.05 -5.74
N HIS A 43 0.86 -7.72 -6.64
CA HIS A 43 0.53 -9.14 -6.49
C HIS A 43 1.78 -10.03 -6.46
N SER A 44 2.75 -9.78 -7.33
CA SER A 44 4.03 -10.50 -7.31
C SER A 44 4.77 -10.32 -5.99
N ILE A 45 4.72 -9.13 -5.39
CA ILE A 45 5.36 -8.84 -4.11
C ILE A 45 4.63 -9.50 -2.94
N ASN A 46 3.30 -9.64 -3.00
CA ASN A 46 2.56 -10.44 -2.02
C ASN A 46 2.97 -11.91 -2.06
N GLY A 47 3.10 -12.48 -3.26
CA GLY A 47 3.60 -13.85 -3.45
C GLY A 47 5.05 -14.00 -2.96
N LEU A 48 5.92 -13.04 -3.29
CA LEU A 48 7.30 -13.00 -2.80
C LEU A 48 7.33 -12.97 -1.27
N LEU A 49 6.52 -12.13 -0.63
CA LEU A 49 6.50 -11.98 0.81
C LEU A 49 6.01 -13.26 1.51
N ALA A 50 5.02 -13.94 0.95
CA ALA A 50 4.50 -15.20 1.47
C ALA A 50 5.57 -16.30 1.54
N ILE A 51 6.55 -16.28 0.62
CA ILE A 51 7.65 -17.25 0.56
C ILE A 51 8.89 -16.74 1.29
N ALA A 52 9.27 -15.48 1.09
CA ALA A 52 10.49 -14.90 1.64
C ALA A 52 10.44 -14.80 3.16
N PHE A 53 9.27 -14.46 3.73
CA PHE A 53 9.11 -14.31 5.18
C PHE A 53 9.39 -15.60 5.97
N PRO A 54 8.75 -16.75 5.69
CA PRO A 54 9.06 -17.99 6.41
C PRO A 54 10.52 -18.42 6.19
N ILE A 55 11.09 -18.21 4.99
CA ILE A 55 12.51 -18.52 4.74
C ILE A 55 13.42 -17.63 5.60
N ALA A 56 13.15 -16.32 5.69
CA ALA A 56 13.95 -15.38 6.47
C ALA A 56 13.88 -15.67 7.98
N VAL A 57 12.74 -16.17 8.46
CA VAL A 57 12.54 -16.52 9.88
C VAL A 57 13.08 -17.91 10.20
N LEU A 58 13.07 -18.87 9.28
CA LEU A 58 13.52 -20.25 9.55
C LEU A 58 15.01 -20.47 9.26
N SER A 59 15.59 -19.70 8.35
CA SER A 59 17.01 -19.82 8.00
C SER A 59 17.93 -19.34 9.13
N ASP A 60 19.16 -19.87 9.17
CA ASP A 60 20.20 -19.30 10.01
C ASP A 60 20.55 -17.89 9.53
N GLY A 61 20.33 -16.87 10.36
CA GLY A 61 20.58 -15.48 10.01
C GLY A 61 22.06 -15.10 9.85
N ARG A 62 22.99 -16.01 10.19
CA ARG A 62 24.41 -15.87 9.83
C ARG A 62 24.73 -16.35 8.43
N SER A 63 23.90 -17.22 7.86
CA SER A 63 24.09 -17.74 6.50
C SER A 63 23.81 -16.67 5.44
N VAL A 64 24.47 -16.77 4.29
CA VAL A 64 24.20 -15.90 3.13
C VAL A 64 22.74 -16.00 2.70
N THR A 65 22.17 -17.21 2.73
CA THR A 65 20.75 -17.45 2.42
C THR A 65 19.81 -16.73 3.38
N GLY A 66 20.09 -16.77 4.70
CA GLY A 66 19.28 -16.07 5.70
C GLY A 66 19.36 -14.55 5.56
N LYS A 67 20.55 -14.00 5.30
CA LYS A 67 20.73 -12.55 5.07
C LYS A 67 20.05 -12.08 3.79
N THR A 68 20.22 -12.82 2.68
CA THR A 68 19.59 -12.48 1.40
C THR A 68 18.06 -12.58 1.48
N ALA A 69 17.52 -13.67 2.04
CA ALA A 69 16.09 -13.81 2.29
C ALA A 69 15.56 -12.70 3.21
N GLY A 70 16.35 -12.30 4.21
CA GLY A 70 16.05 -11.15 5.07
C GLY A 70 15.97 -9.84 4.29
N VAL A 71 16.93 -9.54 3.41
CA VAL A 71 16.92 -8.32 2.59
C VAL A 71 15.73 -8.32 1.62
N PHE A 72 15.44 -9.45 0.98
CA PHE A 72 14.23 -9.58 0.13
C PHE A 72 12.96 -9.36 0.94
N THR A 73 12.87 -9.92 2.14
CA THR A 73 11.73 -9.71 3.04
C THR A 73 11.62 -8.24 3.44
N ALA A 74 12.73 -7.58 3.80
CA ALA A 74 12.76 -6.16 4.14
C ALA A 74 12.26 -5.27 2.99
N GLY A 75 12.72 -5.53 1.77
CA GLY A 75 12.27 -4.83 0.57
C GLY A 75 10.81 -5.09 0.26
N ALA A 76 10.37 -6.36 0.29
CA ALA A 76 9.00 -6.75 0.03
C ALA A 76 8.01 -6.15 1.03
N VAL A 77 8.30 -6.19 2.34
CA VAL A 77 7.47 -5.57 3.38
C VAL A 77 7.38 -4.06 3.18
N SER A 78 8.51 -3.41 2.91
CA SER A 78 8.57 -1.95 2.74
C SER A 78 7.81 -1.50 1.50
N PHE A 79 7.94 -2.22 0.38
CA PHE A 79 7.19 -1.93 -0.84
C PHE A 79 5.70 -2.22 -0.69
N HIS A 80 5.32 -3.35 -0.08
CA HIS A 80 3.92 -3.67 0.21
C HIS A 80 3.26 -2.59 1.06
N SER A 81 3.99 -2.11 2.09
CA SER A 81 3.53 -1.04 2.97
C SER A 81 3.42 0.29 2.25
N TRP A 82 4.35 0.62 1.36
CA TRP A 82 4.32 1.84 0.54
C TRP A 82 3.07 1.91 -0.34
N VAL A 83 2.77 0.82 -1.06
CA VAL A 83 1.59 0.73 -1.93
C VAL A 83 0.30 0.71 -1.11
N GLY A 84 0.25 -0.04 -0.01
CA GLY A 84 -0.88 -0.05 0.91
C GLY A 84 -1.20 1.34 1.46
N LEU A 85 -0.17 2.10 1.86
CA LEU A 85 -0.33 3.46 2.34
C LEU A 85 -0.82 4.42 1.24
N HIS A 86 -0.46 4.19 -0.02
CA HIS A 86 -1.00 4.97 -1.14
C HIS A 86 -2.52 4.75 -1.33
N TYR A 87 -3.01 3.52 -1.16
CA TYR A 87 -4.46 3.24 -1.15
C TYR A 87 -5.17 3.93 0.02
N VAL A 88 -4.58 3.92 1.22
CA VAL A 88 -5.13 4.66 2.37
C VAL A 88 -5.18 6.16 2.07
N ILE A 89 -4.12 6.71 1.47
CA ILE A 89 -4.09 8.14 1.11
C ILE A 89 -5.17 8.46 0.07
N THR A 90 -5.40 7.62 -0.94
CA THR A 90 -6.45 7.86 -1.94
C THR A 90 -7.85 7.76 -1.37
N ASP A 91 -8.08 6.84 -0.43
CA ASP A 91 -9.40 6.63 0.15
C ASP A 91 -9.78 7.70 1.20
N TYR A 92 -8.81 8.26 1.92
CA TYR A 92 -9.07 9.14 3.06
C TYR A 92 -8.60 10.58 2.89
N ALA A 93 -7.47 10.85 2.22
CA ALA A 93 -6.94 12.21 2.15
C ALA A 93 -7.87 13.19 1.38
N PRO A 94 -8.48 12.84 0.23
CA PRO A 94 -9.39 13.72 -0.47
C PRO A 94 -10.67 14.06 0.30
N LYS A 95 -11.09 13.20 1.24
CA LYS A 95 -12.25 13.44 2.12
C LYS A 95 -11.97 14.56 3.13
N ILE A 96 -10.72 14.72 3.55
CA ILE A 96 -10.30 15.79 4.46
C ILE A 96 -9.95 17.05 3.67
N SER A 97 -9.08 16.92 2.67
CA SER A 97 -8.71 18.02 1.78
C SER A 97 -8.05 17.52 0.50
N LYS A 98 -8.52 17.97 -0.65
CA LYS A 98 -7.94 17.60 -1.95
C LYS A 98 -6.47 18.05 -2.10
N LYS A 99 -6.04 19.05 -1.32
CA LYS A 99 -4.67 19.59 -1.37
C LYS A 99 -3.67 18.75 -0.60
N ILE A 100 -4.10 17.92 0.36
CA ILE A 100 -3.18 17.13 1.21
C ILE A 100 -2.75 15.81 0.58
N ALA A 101 -3.48 15.31 -0.43
CA ALA A 101 -3.22 14.01 -1.03
C ALA A 101 -1.83 13.94 -1.70
N GLY A 102 -1.39 15.01 -2.38
CA GLY A 102 -0.07 15.09 -3.00
C GLY A 102 1.09 15.02 -1.99
N PRO A 103 1.14 15.95 -1.01
CA PRO A 103 2.14 15.92 0.05
C PRO A 103 2.16 14.61 0.86
N ALA A 104 0.98 14.04 1.16
CA ALA A 104 0.89 12.78 1.89
C ALA A 104 1.56 11.61 1.15
N ARG A 105 1.43 11.54 -0.19
CA ARG A 105 2.11 10.52 -1.01
C ARG A 105 3.63 10.64 -0.97
N ILE A 106 4.14 11.88 -0.99
CA ILE A 106 5.59 12.14 -0.88
C ILE A 106 6.11 11.72 0.50
N LEU A 107 5.39 12.07 1.57
CA LEU A 107 5.74 11.64 2.93
C LEU A 107 5.69 10.12 3.06
N ALA A 108 4.68 9.47 2.49
CA ALA A 108 4.58 8.01 2.47
C ALA A 108 5.78 7.37 1.75
N ALA A 109 6.21 7.92 0.61
CA ALA A 109 7.40 7.45 -0.09
C ALA A 109 8.67 7.62 0.76
N GLY A 110 8.85 8.78 1.40
CA GLY A 110 9.99 9.04 2.30
C GLY A 110 10.02 8.09 3.50
N LEU A 111 8.87 7.89 4.16
CA LEU A 111 8.75 6.97 5.29
C LEU A 111 9.04 5.53 4.87
N SER A 112 8.57 5.14 3.67
CA SER A 112 8.82 3.80 3.13
C SER A 112 10.30 3.57 2.81
N ALA A 113 11.00 4.60 2.31
CA ALA A 113 12.44 4.53 2.09
C ALA A 113 13.23 4.38 3.41
N VAL A 114 12.87 5.17 4.43
CA VAL A 114 13.48 5.05 5.78
C VAL A 114 13.21 3.65 6.37
N THR A 115 11.99 3.15 6.21
CA THR A 115 11.60 1.79 6.66
C THR A 115 12.42 0.72 5.94
N ALA A 116 12.58 0.83 4.62
CA ALA A 116 13.39 -0.09 3.82
C ALA A 116 14.84 -0.13 4.29
N LEU A 117 15.44 1.03 4.57
CA LEU A 117 16.80 1.11 5.09
C LEU A 117 16.92 0.51 6.49
N GLY A 118 15.97 0.81 7.38
CA GLY A 118 15.94 0.27 8.74
C GLY A 118 15.82 -1.26 8.77
N LEU A 119 14.89 -1.81 7.99
CA LEU A 119 14.69 -3.25 7.88
C LEU A 119 15.86 -3.94 7.19
N THR A 120 16.46 -3.33 6.16
CA THR A 120 17.65 -3.88 5.50
C THR A 120 18.85 -3.90 6.45
N LYS A 121 19.06 -2.85 7.24
CA LYS A 121 20.11 -2.82 8.28
C LYS A 121 19.88 -3.95 9.30
N MET A 122 18.64 -4.18 9.71
CA MET A 122 18.28 -5.28 10.61
C MET A 122 18.55 -6.65 9.97
N ALA A 123 18.22 -6.83 8.68
CA ALA A 123 18.49 -8.05 7.93
C ALA A 123 19.99 -8.41 7.91
N LEU A 124 20.85 -7.40 7.79
CA LEU A 124 22.31 -7.56 7.69
C LEU A 124 23.00 -7.70 9.05
N SER A 125 22.34 -7.32 10.14
CA SER A 125 22.85 -7.43 11.51
C SER A 125 23.14 -8.87 11.93
N ASP A 126 23.88 -9.05 13.02
CA ASP A 126 24.26 -10.37 13.51
C ASP A 126 23.03 -11.20 13.89
N GLY A 127 22.83 -12.30 13.17
CA GLY A 127 21.70 -13.21 13.35
C GLY A 127 20.42 -12.82 12.59
N GLY A 128 20.40 -11.68 11.88
CA GLY A 128 19.33 -11.28 10.95
C GLY A 128 17.91 -11.32 11.55
N PHE A 129 16.90 -11.50 10.70
CA PHE A 129 15.49 -11.58 11.12
C PHE A 129 15.21 -12.72 12.10
N ASN A 130 15.83 -13.90 11.90
CA ASN A 130 15.67 -15.07 12.76
C ASN A 130 16.06 -14.77 14.21
N ALA A 131 17.22 -14.15 14.44
CA ALA A 131 17.68 -13.85 15.79
C ALA A 131 16.79 -12.81 16.48
N GLN A 132 16.31 -11.80 15.74
CA GLN A 132 15.40 -10.80 16.31
C GLN A 132 14.03 -11.42 16.65
N ALA A 133 13.49 -12.26 15.77
CA ALA A 133 12.25 -12.98 16.03
C ALA A 133 12.38 -13.91 17.25
N LYS A 134 13.50 -14.65 17.35
CA LYS A 134 13.79 -15.51 18.51
C LYS A 134 14.00 -14.70 19.79
N ALA A 135 14.73 -13.59 19.72
CA ALA A 135 14.98 -12.73 20.87
C ALA A 135 13.67 -12.17 21.45
N LEU A 136 12.69 -11.85 20.59
CA LEU A 136 11.36 -11.43 21.02
C LEU A 136 10.57 -12.58 21.68
N TRP A 137 10.77 -13.82 21.23
CA TRP A 137 10.04 -14.99 21.74
C TRP A 137 10.67 -15.63 22.98
N THR A 138 11.97 -15.42 23.20
CA THR A 138 12.67 -15.91 24.40
C THR A 138 12.59 -14.89 25.53
N LYS A 139 12.17 -15.32 26.72
CA LYS A 139 12.24 -14.47 27.92
C LYS A 139 13.68 -13.98 28.12
N LYS A 140 13.85 -12.68 28.31
CA LYS A 140 15.14 -12.10 28.69
C LYS A 140 15.60 -12.79 29.98
N LYS A 141 16.74 -13.48 29.95
CA LYS A 141 17.36 -13.95 31.19
C LYS A 141 17.80 -12.70 31.95
N GLU A 142 17.11 -12.39 33.06
CA GLU A 142 17.63 -11.42 34.01
C GLU A 142 19.01 -11.89 34.45
N LYS A 143 20.03 -11.06 34.22
CA LYS A 143 21.35 -11.29 34.80
C LYS A 143 21.19 -11.11 36.30
N LYS A 144 21.25 -12.22 37.03
CA LYS A 144 21.37 -12.24 38.49
C LYS A 144 22.79 -11.86 38.88
#